data_AF-A0A1G4HLB0-F1
#
_entry.id   AF-A0A1G4HLB0-F1
#
_cell.length_a   1.000
_cell.length_b   1.000
_cell.length_c   1.000
_cell.angle_alpha   90.00
_cell.angle_beta   90.00
_cell.angle_gamma   90.00
#
_symmetry.space_group_name_H-M   'P 1'
#
loop_
_entity.id
_entity.type
_entity.pdbx_description
1 polymer ?
#
loop_
_entity_poly.entity_id
_entity_poly.type
_entity_poly.pdbx_seq_one_letter_code
_entity_poly.pdbx_strand_id
1 'polypeptide(L)'
;MWEYPFGQQINARGEEDYAKCITPVDLRDHYKSYKHSSSSKQVKQVVRRNAKQVRDVVLTSWLPQRMDPHISSKNANFYLNTPKGGRNAILYVDFVYTQLIRHTYVLLHSLNVSKRKGKKFNFSKIFTYKYNYKPCEEHQVGKYLDHYNISSDLAGGAHFFTYSWAGKKKKKKKRETGKEIGEETEADAETDAETAQRGSKANFNMCIYLPTEKEVDILFIVQKLHKYFHFNLYVPITTEENSLFFFPFDLHNNLLVKHRFGIFVPYLYLHHCAEGGTNRGSSLHLNLSPSNLVTDTLYDFSFTERENIFFIPLLAYNNYGARVGSGKGYYDRALRQGGEEEEKKNVKVSLSLEVLLYEIDFLEPTDILLDYVVNERGVYHFVS
;
A
#
# COMPACT_ATOMS: atom_id res chain seq x y z
N MET A 1 9.79 -14.37 26.36
CA MET A 1 9.63 -13.08 25.65
C MET A 1 9.92 -13.36 24.18
N TRP A 2 8.91 -13.43 23.30
CA TRP A 2 9.22 -13.35 21.86
C TRP A 2 9.50 -11.90 21.58
N GLU A 3 10.74 -11.52 21.88
CA GLU A 3 11.31 -10.38 21.25
C GLU A 3 11.59 -10.80 19.80
N TYR A 4 10.93 -10.13 18.87
CA TYR A 4 11.01 -10.47 17.45
C TYR A 4 12.45 -10.29 16.97
N PRO A 5 13.05 -11.26 16.26
CA PRO A 5 14.45 -11.13 15.84
C PRO A 5 14.65 -9.85 15.04
N PHE A 6 13.72 -9.48 14.15
CA PHE A 6 13.81 -8.23 13.40
C PHE A 6 13.68 -6.97 14.26
N GLY A 7 12.70 -6.95 15.18
CA GLY A 7 12.46 -5.80 16.06
C GLY A 7 13.61 -5.57 17.04
N GLN A 8 14.19 -6.62 17.63
CA GLN A 8 15.39 -6.52 18.46
C GLN A 8 16.62 -6.09 17.65
N GLN A 9 16.85 -6.74 16.51
CA GLN A 9 17.98 -6.42 15.65
C GLN A 9 17.95 -4.96 15.22
N ILE A 10 16.77 -4.43 14.89
CA ILE A 10 16.61 -3.01 14.55
C ILE A 10 16.64 -2.10 15.77
N ASN A 11 15.97 -2.43 16.87
CA ASN A 11 15.96 -1.58 18.07
C ASN A 11 17.35 -1.47 18.71
N ALA A 12 18.21 -2.48 18.54
CA ALA A 12 19.60 -2.46 18.94
C ALA A 12 20.50 -1.65 17.98
N ARG A 13 19.99 -1.26 16.81
CA ARG A 13 20.69 -0.53 15.75
C ARG A 13 20.14 0.90 15.63
N GLY A 14 20.97 1.84 15.17
CA GLY A 14 20.49 3.18 14.83
C GLY A 14 19.84 3.24 13.45
N GLU A 15 19.32 4.41 13.06
CA GLU A 15 18.67 4.61 11.75
C GLU A 15 19.65 4.39 10.59
N GLU A 16 20.92 4.71 10.81
CA GLU A 16 22.04 4.52 9.89
C GLU A 16 22.24 3.07 9.44
N ASP A 17 21.72 2.12 10.22
CA ASP A 17 21.89 0.68 10.01
C ASP A 17 20.65 0.01 9.40
N TYR A 18 19.58 0.75 9.11
CA TYR A 18 18.35 0.15 8.54
C TYR A 18 18.60 -0.48 7.17
N ALA A 19 19.52 0.07 6.36
CA ALA A 19 19.92 -0.55 5.10
C ALA A 19 20.52 -1.95 5.29
N LYS A 20 21.18 -2.23 6.44
CA LYS A 20 21.74 -3.56 6.77
C LYS A 20 20.66 -4.58 7.13
N CYS A 21 19.40 -4.16 7.25
CA CYS A 21 18.26 -5.03 7.48
C CYS A 21 17.56 -5.44 6.18
N ILE A 22 18.06 -4.97 5.03
CA ILE A 22 17.63 -5.38 3.71
C ILE A 22 18.53 -6.53 3.26
N THR A 23 17.92 -7.64 2.89
CA THR A 23 18.63 -8.83 2.40
C THR A 23 18.89 -8.67 0.90
N PRO A 24 20.16 -8.51 0.47
CA PRO A 24 20.47 -8.52 -0.95
C PRO A 24 20.33 -9.94 -1.49
N VAL A 25 19.76 -10.07 -2.68
CA VAL A 25 19.65 -11.31 -3.44
C VAL A 25 20.42 -11.11 -4.74
N ASP A 26 21.60 -11.74 -4.84
CA ASP A 26 22.46 -11.63 -6.01
C ASP A 26 21.98 -12.54 -7.14
N LEU A 27 21.61 -11.93 -8.26
CA LEU A 27 21.02 -12.61 -9.42
C LEU A 27 21.97 -12.66 -10.62
N ARG A 28 23.20 -12.15 -10.49
CA ARG A 28 24.17 -12.04 -11.60
C ARG A 28 24.42 -13.38 -12.30
N ASP A 29 24.63 -14.44 -11.54
CA ASP A 29 24.92 -15.76 -12.10
C ASP A 29 23.65 -16.49 -12.56
N HIS A 30 22.52 -16.20 -11.92
CA HIS A 30 21.22 -16.73 -12.33
C HIS A 30 20.89 -16.26 -13.75
N TYR A 31 20.98 -14.96 -14.03
CA TYR A 31 20.65 -14.43 -15.36
C TYR A 31 21.71 -14.70 -16.43
N LYS A 32 23.01 -14.76 -16.10
CA LYS A 32 24.06 -15.15 -17.06
C LYS A 32 23.86 -16.55 -17.63
N SER A 33 23.37 -17.48 -16.80
CA SER A 33 23.13 -18.87 -17.18
C SER A 33 21.69 -19.12 -17.66
N TYR A 34 20.83 -18.10 -17.59
CA TYR A 34 19.41 -18.21 -17.89
C TYR A 34 19.18 -18.40 -19.38
N LYS A 35 18.89 -19.64 -19.79
CA LYS A 35 18.40 -19.92 -21.12
C LYS A 35 16.89 -19.66 -21.12
N HIS A 36 16.44 -18.66 -21.87
CA HIS A 36 15.01 -18.42 -22.17
C HIS A 36 14.42 -19.53 -23.07
N SER A 37 14.70 -20.80 -22.79
CA SER A 37 14.47 -21.92 -23.69
C SER A 37 13.09 -22.56 -23.55
N SER A 38 12.25 -22.12 -22.60
CA SER A 38 10.88 -22.61 -22.49
C SER A 38 9.90 -21.51 -22.12
N SER A 39 8.74 -21.51 -22.78
CA SER A 39 7.61 -20.69 -22.38
C SER A 39 7.05 -21.27 -21.08
N SER A 40 7.38 -20.64 -19.95
CA SER A 40 6.90 -21.01 -18.61
C SER A 40 5.40 -20.76 -18.41
N LYS A 41 4.62 -20.57 -19.48
CA LYS A 41 3.21 -20.18 -19.45
C LYS A 41 2.35 -21.18 -18.70
N GLN A 42 2.58 -22.48 -18.92
CA GLN A 42 1.90 -23.56 -18.19
C GLN A 42 2.26 -23.54 -16.70
N VAL A 43 3.56 -23.43 -16.37
CA VAL A 43 4.03 -23.32 -14.98
C VAL A 43 3.40 -22.11 -14.28
N LYS A 44 3.44 -20.95 -14.93
CA LYS A 44 2.86 -19.70 -14.42
C LYS A 44 1.35 -19.80 -14.22
N GLN A 45 0.63 -20.52 -15.08
CA GLN A 45 -0.80 -20.80 -14.88
C GLN A 45 -1.07 -21.69 -13.66
N VAL A 46 -0.25 -22.74 -13.46
CA VAL A 46 -0.35 -23.62 -12.28
C VAL A 46 -0.05 -22.83 -11.00
N VAL A 47 1.06 -22.08 -10.97
CA VAL A 47 1.41 -21.21 -9.83
C VAL A 47 0.30 -20.20 -9.56
N ARG A 48 -0.25 -19.56 -10.60
CA ARG A 48 -1.37 -18.62 -10.45
C ARG A 48 -2.59 -19.26 -9.80
N ARG A 49 -2.97 -20.47 -10.20
CA ARG A 49 -4.12 -21.19 -9.65
C ARG A 49 -3.88 -21.53 -8.18
N ASN A 50 -2.73 -22.09 -7.87
CA ASN A 50 -2.36 -22.49 -6.51
C ASN A 50 -2.29 -21.28 -5.58
N ALA A 51 -1.64 -20.19 -6.02
CA ALA A 51 -1.53 -18.97 -5.24
C ALA A 51 -2.89 -18.34 -4.92
N LYS A 52 -3.87 -18.40 -5.85
CA LYS A 52 -5.24 -17.95 -5.57
C LYS A 52 -5.89 -18.77 -4.46
N GLN A 53 -5.71 -20.09 -4.46
CA GLN A 53 -6.27 -20.98 -3.43
C GLN A 53 -5.59 -20.74 -2.07
N VAL A 54 -4.26 -20.65 -2.05
CA VAL A 54 -3.48 -20.35 -0.84
C VAL A 54 -3.91 -19.01 -0.23
N ARG A 55 -4.03 -17.96 -1.06
CA ARG A 55 -4.51 -16.65 -0.60
C ARG A 55 -5.89 -16.70 0.02
N ASP A 56 -6.80 -17.44 -0.59
CA ASP A 56 -8.15 -17.58 -0.10
C ASP A 56 -8.13 -18.13 1.32
N VAL A 57 -7.39 -19.22 1.55
CA VAL A 57 -7.26 -19.82 2.88
C VAL A 57 -6.55 -18.88 3.87
N VAL A 58 -5.40 -18.33 3.47
CA VAL A 58 -4.56 -17.52 4.37
C VAL A 58 -5.29 -16.25 4.81
N LEU A 59 -5.83 -15.47 3.86
CA LEU A 59 -6.38 -14.15 4.12
C LEU A 59 -7.77 -14.20 4.75
N THR A 60 -8.57 -15.24 4.45
CA THR A 60 -9.94 -15.34 4.99
C THR A 60 -10.03 -16.19 6.26
N SER A 61 -9.16 -17.19 6.43
CA SER A 61 -9.32 -18.22 7.47
C SER A 61 -8.15 -18.28 8.46
N TRP A 62 -6.92 -18.01 8.03
CA TRP A 62 -5.75 -18.14 8.91
C TRP A 62 -5.40 -16.83 9.63
N LEU A 63 -5.32 -15.70 8.91
CA LEU A 63 -5.01 -14.40 9.51
C LEU A 63 -5.93 -13.99 10.68
N PRO A 64 -7.25 -14.26 10.66
CA PRO A 64 -8.13 -13.92 11.78
C PRO A 64 -7.91 -14.74 13.05
N GLN A 65 -7.10 -15.80 13.01
CA GLN A 65 -6.86 -16.66 14.16
C GLN A 65 -6.06 -15.94 15.25
N ARG A 66 -6.32 -16.33 16.50
CA ARG A 66 -5.46 -15.94 17.62
C ARG A 66 -4.10 -16.57 17.41
N MET A 67 -3.04 -15.84 17.76
CA MET A 67 -1.74 -16.49 17.91
C MET A 67 -1.84 -17.48 19.08
N ASP A 68 -1.82 -18.78 18.77
CA ASP A 68 -1.76 -19.83 19.79
C ASP A 68 -0.34 -19.85 20.39
N PRO A 69 -0.17 -19.67 21.72
CA PRO A 69 1.13 -19.77 22.37
C PRO A 69 1.76 -21.17 22.34
N HIS A 70 1.13 -22.19 21.74
CA HIS A 70 1.60 -23.58 21.74
C HIS A 70 2.81 -23.93 20.86
N ILE A 71 3.54 -22.95 20.30
CA ILE A 71 4.95 -23.16 19.91
C ILE A 71 5.81 -23.06 21.18
N SER A 72 5.87 -24.16 21.92
CA SER A 72 6.81 -24.52 23.00
C SER A 72 7.79 -23.40 23.44
N SER A 73 7.27 -22.38 24.13
CA SER A 73 8.11 -21.55 24.99
C SER A 73 7.31 -21.31 26.26
N LYS A 74 7.75 -21.93 27.37
CA LYS A 74 7.06 -21.89 28.67
C LYS A 74 6.96 -20.47 29.30
N ASN A 75 7.38 -19.42 28.59
CA ASN A 75 7.57 -18.05 29.11
C ASN A 75 6.94 -16.94 28.22
N ALA A 76 5.79 -17.17 27.59
CA ALA A 76 5.17 -16.18 26.71
C ALA A 76 3.72 -15.84 27.10
N ASN A 77 3.57 -14.97 28.10
CA ASN A 77 2.30 -14.27 28.36
C ASN A 77 2.16 -13.10 27.38
N PHE A 78 1.43 -13.27 26.28
CA PHE A 78 1.18 -12.23 25.29
C PHE A 78 -0.14 -11.51 25.55
N TYR A 79 -0.06 -10.37 26.23
CA TYR A 79 -1.20 -9.48 26.39
C TYR A 79 -0.75 -8.02 26.26
N LEU A 80 -1.50 -7.22 25.51
CA LEU A 80 -1.37 -5.76 25.58
C LEU A 80 -2.01 -5.31 26.90
N ASN A 81 -1.21 -4.75 27.81
CA ASN A 81 -1.73 -4.06 28.99
C ASN A 81 -2.40 -2.77 28.53
N THR A 82 -3.73 -2.71 28.63
CA THR A 82 -4.45 -1.45 28.45
C THR A 82 -4.44 -0.64 29.75
N PRO A 83 -4.49 0.71 29.69
CA PRO A 83 -4.59 1.56 30.88
C PRO A 83 -5.79 1.24 31.79
N LYS A 84 -6.78 0.50 31.27
CA LYS A 84 -8.00 0.07 31.97
C LYS A 84 -7.99 -1.40 32.42
N GLY A 85 -6.82 -2.04 32.52
CA GLY A 85 -6.67 -3.39 33.11
C GLY A 85 -7.18 -4.56 32.25
N GLY A 86 -7.58 -4.31 31.00
CA GLY A 86 -7.98 -5.37 30.06
C GLY A 86 -6.81 -5.91 29.25
N ARG A 87 -6.70 -7.24 29.16
CA ARG A 87 -5.74 -7.97 28.33
C ARG A 87 -6.35 -8.22 26.93
N ASN A 88 -5.92 -7.49 25.90
CA ASN A 88 -6.29 -7.83 24.52
C ASN A 88 -5.28 -8.83 23.95
N ALA A 89 -5.79 -9.95 23.42
CA ALA A 89 -4.99 -10.95 22.71
C ALA A 89 -4.58 -10.40 21.33
N ILE A 90 -3.31 -10.59 20.94
CA ILE A 90 -2.77 -10.20 19.63
C ILE A 90 -3.17 -11.28 18.61
N LEU A 91 -3.75 -10.86 17.49
CA LEU A 91 -4.11 -11.77 16.39
C LEU A 91 -2.91 -11.99 15.44
N TYR A 92 -2.92 -13.08 14.68
CA TYR A 92 -1.87 -13.33 13.69
C TYR A 92 -1.85 -12.25 12.60
N VAL A 93 -3.02 -11.71 12.21
CA VAL A 93 -3.10 -10.55 11.32
C VAL A 93 -2.38 -9.31 11.89
N ASP A 94 -2.46 -9.06 13.19
CA ASP A 94 -1.79 -7.92 13.83
C ASP A 94 -0.26 -8.07 13.76
N PHE A 95 0.24 -9.29 13.96
CA PHE A 95 1.65 -9.64 13.75
C PHE A 95 2.09 -9.29 12.33
N VAL A 96 1.37 -9.83 11.34
CA VAL A 96 1.76 -9.73 9.93
C VAL A 96 1.79 -8.28 9.48
N TYR A 97 0.72 -7.52 9.73
CA TYR A 97 0.70 -6.09 9.38
C TYR A 97 1.73 -5.29 10.17
N THR A 98 2.02 -5.64 11.42
CA THR A 98 3.09 -5.00 12.18
C THR A 98 4.45 -5.19 11.49
N GLN A 99 4.78 -6.41 11.02
CA GLN A 99 6.03 -6.65 10.29
C GLN A 99 6.04 -5.92 8.95
N LEU A 100 4.95 -6.00 8.17
CA LEU A 100 4.87 -5.30 6.90
C LEU A 100 5.06 -3.78 7.07
N ILE A 101 4.49 -3.17 8.11
CA ILE A 101 4.71 -1.74 8.39
C ILE A 101 6.18 -1.45 8.72
N ARG A 102 6.82 -2.27 9.56
CA ARG A 102 8.23 -2.11 9.97
C ARG A 102 9.18 -2.25 8.78
N HIS A 103 9.00 -3.31 8.00
CA HIS A 103 9.82 -3.59 6.82
C HIS A 103 9.62 -2.54 5.74
N THR A 104 8.38 -2.11 5.50
CA THR A 104 8.12 -1.00 4.57
C THR A 104 8.74 0.30 5.06
N TYR A 105 8.70 0.61 6.37
CA TYR A 105 9.40 1.78 6.92
C TYR A 105 10.90 1.75 6.62
N VAL A 106 11.55 0.59 6.84
CA VAL A 106 12.98 0.39 6.56
C VAL A 106 13.28 0.62 5.09
N LEU A 107 12.46 0.06 4.19
CA LEU A 107 12.59 0.26 2.75
C LEU A 107 12.45 1.74 2.36
N LEU A 108 11.41 2.43 2.83
CA LEU A 108 11.23 3.85 2.50
C LEU A 108 12.37 4.70 3.07
N HIS A 109 12.91 4.33 4.24
CA HIS A 109 14.07 5.02 4.78
C HIS A 109 15.32 4.81 3.91
N SER A 110 15.61 3.58 3.49
CA SER A 110 16.79 3.27 2.66
C SER A 110 16.71 3.90 1.27
N LEU A 111 15.49 4.09 0.75
CA LEU A 111 15.24 4.82 -0.49
C LEU A 111 15.28 6.36 -0.31
N ASN A 112 15.65 6.85 0.88
CA ASN A 112 15.72 8.27 1.20
C ASN A 112 14.40 9.03 0.99
N VAL A 113 13.25 8.38 1.19
CA VAL A 113 11.96 9.08 1.15
C VAL A 113 11.95 10.15 2.25
N SER A 114 11.56 11.38 1.88
CA SER A 114 11.57 12.56 2.75
C SER A 114 10.85 12.31 4.07
N LYS A 115 11.56 12.41 5.19
CA LYS A 115 11.00 12.26 6.54
C LYS A 115 10.29 13.52 7.03
N ARG A 116 9.26 13.32 7.84
CA ARG A 116 8.59 14.37 8.64
C ARG A 116 9.45 14.71 9.86
N LYS A 117 9.75 15.99 10.07
CA LYS A 117 10.58 16.45 11.19
C LYS A 117 9.98 16.05 12.55
N GLY A 118 10.83 15.62 13.48
CA GLY A 118 10.46 15.32 14.87
C GLY A 118 9.65 14.02 15.06
N LYS A 119 9.51 13.17 14.03
CA LYS A 119 8.79 11.90 14.13
C LYS A 119 9.78 10.74 14.09
N LYS A 120 9.92 10.01 15.20
CA LYS A 120 10.72 8.78 15.29
C LYS A 120 9.80 7.56 15.25
N PHE A 121 10.14 6.56 14.43
CA PHE A 121 9.38 5.33 14.36
C PHE A 121 9.72 4.42 15.55
N ASN A 122 8.68 3.91 16.22
CA ASN A 122 8.82 2.98 17.33
C ASN A 122 8.65 1.54 16.82
N PHE A 123 9.77 0.83 16.63
CA PHE A 123 9.76 -0.57 16.19
C PHE A 123 9.28 -1.54 17.27
N SER A 124 9.09 -1.13 18.52
CA SER A 124 8.43 -1.95 19.54
C SER A 124 6.90 -1.85 19.48
N LYS A 125 6.35 -0.87 18.77
CA LYS A 125 4.91 -0.69 18.62
C LYS A 125 4.28 -1.86 17.88
N ILE A 126 3.17 -2.36 18.41
CA ILE A 126 2.28 -3.32 17.74
C ILE A 126 1.13 -2.54 17.10
N PHE A 127 0.82 -2.86 15.85
CA PHE A 127 -0.29 -2.28 15.11
C PHE A 127 -1.44 -3.28 15.02
N THR A 128 -2.57 -2.95 15.63
CA THR A 128 -3.80 -3.74 15.47
C THR A 128 -4.43 -3.46 14.11
N TYR A 129 -4.52 -4.49 13.27
CA TYR A 129 -5.11 -4.39 11.95
C TYR A 129 -6.60 -4.11 12.04
N LYS A 130 -7.08 -3.21 11.18
CA LYS A 130 -8.49 -2.90 11.01
C LYS A 130 -8.75 -2.63 9.54
N TYR A 131 -9.72 -3.35 8.98
CA TYR A 131 -10.25 -3.08 7.67
C TYR A 131 -11.00 -1.73 7.70
N ASN A 132 -10.50 -0.73 6.98
CA ASN A 132 -10.97 0.66 7.11
C ASN A 132 -11.88 1.13 5.98
N TYR A 133 -12.16 0.29 4.98
CA TYR A 133 -13.18 0.60 3.97
C TYR A 133 -14.56 0.59 4.63
N LYS A 134 -15.31 1.66 4.42
CA LYS A 134 -16.65 1.83 4.96
C LYS A 134 -17.59 2.35 3.88
N PRO A 135 -18.85 1.89 3.84
CA PRO A 135 -19.89 2.56 3.08
C PRO A 135 -19.99 4.03 3.51
N CYS A 136 -20.22 4.93 2.55
CA CYS A 136 -20.45 6.34 2.83
C CYS A 136 -21.94 6.62 3.04
N GLU A 137 -22.26 7.39 4.05
CA GLU A 137 -23.57 8.03 4.19
C GLU A 137 -23.68 9.22 3.23
N GLU A 138 -24.90 9.58 2.82
CA GLU A 138 -25.19 10.66 1.87
C GLU A 138 -24.54 12.00 2.27
N HIS A 139 -24.59 12.34 3.56
CA HIS A 139 -23.96 13.56 4.07
C HIS A 139 -22.43 13.58 3.92
N GLN A 140 -21.78 12.41 3.90
CA GLN A 140 -20.33 12.29 3.70
C GLN A 140 -19.98 12.45 2.23
N VAL A 141 -20.84 11.93 1.34
CA VAL A 141 -20.74 12.13 -0.11
C VAL A 141 -20.87 13.62 -0.42
N GLY A 142 -21.91 14.30 0.09
CA GLY A 142 -22.10 15.74 -0.11
C GLY A 142 -20.86 16.57 0.28
N LYS A 143 -20.33 16.35 1.49
CA LYS A 143 -19.09 17.03 1.94
C LYS A 143 -17.89 16.79 1.04
N TYR A 144 -17.78 15.59 0.48
CA TYR A 144 -16.70 15.25 -0.44
C TYR A 144 -16.84 15.98 -1.76
N LEU A 145 -18.06 16.02 -2.32
CA LEU A 145 -18.35 16.71 -3.58
C LEU A 145 -18.14 18.22 -3.43
N ASP A 146 -18.62 18.81 -2.33
CA ASP A 146 -18.41 20.22 -1.99
C ASP A 146 -16.93 20.59 -1.94
N HIS A 147 -16.08 19.72 -1.37
CA HIS A 147 -14.64 19.96 -1.29
C HIS A 147 -13.97 20.11 -2.66
N TYR A 148 -14.46 19.38 -3.66
CA TYR A 148 -13.93 19.41 -5.03
C TYR A 148 -14.78 20.25 -5.99
N ASN A 149 -15.75 21.01 -5.48
CA ASN A 149 -16.71 21.81 -6.27
C ASN A 149 -17.47 20.99 -7.34
N ILE A 150 -17.88 19.76 -7.00
CA ILE A 150 -18.60 18.85 -7.89
C ILE A 150 -20.11 18.93 -7.63
N SER A 151 -20.94 18.99 -8.68
CA SER A 151 -22.40 18.95 -8.54
C SER A 151 -22.90 17.58 -8.04
N SER A 152 -23.86 17.58 -7.12
CA SER A 152 -24.49 16.37 -6.55
C SER A 152 -25.27 15.54 -7.56
N ASP A 153 -25.67 16.11 -8.69
CA ASP A 153 -26.55 15.47 -9.67
C ASP A 153 -25.90 14.25 -10.34
N LEU A 154 -24.55 14.22 -10.39
CA LEU A 154 -23.74 13.14 -10.94
C LEU A 154 -23.59 11.93 -10.00
N ALA A 155 -23.98 12.05 -8.73
CA ALA A 155 -23.80 11.01 -7.72
C ALA A 155 -24.97 10.01 -7.62
N GLY A 156 -26.06 10.22 -8.38
CA GLY A 156 -27.27 9.41 -8.30
C GLY A 156 -27.03 7.92 -8.59
N GLY A 157 -27.31 7.05 -7.62
CA GLY A 157 -27.44 5.60 -7.82
C GLY A 157 -26.19 4.73 -7.56
N ALA A 158 -25.04 5.31 -7.20
CA ALA A 158 -23.82 4.54 -6.90
C ALA A 158 -23.66 4.22 -5.40
N HIS A 159 -23.15 3.02 -5.09
CA HIS A 159 -22.71 2.68 -3.74
C HIS A 159 -21.29 3.21 -3.49
N PHE A 160 -21.21 4.26 -2.67
CA PHE A 160 -19.95 4.90 -2.33
C PHE A 160 -19.29 4.31 -1.10
N PHE A 161 -17.96 4.30 -1.12
CA PHE A 161 -17.11 3.84 -0.04
C PHE A 161 -16.03 4.88 0.26
N THR A 162 -15.50 4.85 1.47
CA THR A 162 -14.31 5.62 1.84
C THR A 162 -13.35 4.72 2.61
N TYR A 163 -12.06 4.93 2.40
CA TYR A 163 -11.03 4.41 3.28
C TYR A 163 -10.90 5.35 4.48
N SER A 164 -11.49 4.95 5.60
CA SER A 164 -11.61 5.83 6.77
C SER A 164 -10.28 6.01 7.51
N TRP A 165 -9.90 7.28 7.72
CA TRP A 165 -8.73 7.61 8.54
C TRP A 165 -9.00 7.34 10.02
N ALA A 166 -8.51 6.21 10.54
CA ALA A 166 -8.47 5.92 11.97
C ALA A 166 -7.56 6.94 12.72
N GLY A 167 -8.13 8.07 13.10
CA GLY A 167 -7.45 9.17 13.81
C GLY A 167 -8.36 10.37 14.14
N LYS A 168 -9.41 10.63 13.34
CA LYS A 168 -10.41 11.67 13.68
C LYS A 168 -11.27 11.22 14.87
N LYS A 169 -10.82 11.51 16.10
CA LYS A 169 -11.72 11.50 17.27
C LYS A 169 -12.81 12.55 17.00
N LYS A 170 -14.08 12.14 16.98
CA LYS A 170 -15.21 13.10 17.00
C LYS A 170 -15.01 13.99 18.25
N LYS A 171 -14.90 15.31 18.08
CA LYS A 171 -15.00 16.25 19.21
C LYS A 171 -16.35 15.99 19.89
N LYS A 172 -16.36 15.31 21.04
CA LYS A 172 -17.54 15.31 21.92
C LYS A 172 -17.71 16.76 22.37
N LYS A 173 -18.81 17.42 21.99
CA LYS A 173 -19.24 18.66 22.65
C LYS A 173 -19.36 18.34 24.14
N LYS A 174 -18.44 18.86 24.96
CA LYS A 174 -18.58 18.85 26.42
C LYS A 174 -19.81 19.70 26.74
N ARG A 175 -20.85 19.09 27.32
CA ARG A 175 -21.82 19.83 28.12
C ARG A 175 -21.11 20.18 29.43
N GLU A 176 -21.05 21.46 29.73
CA GLU A 176 -20.55 21.98 30.99
C GLU A 176 -21.51 21.57 32.12
N THR A 177 -21.10 20.59 32.91
CA THR A 177 -21.49 20.48 34.31
C THR A 177 -20.28 19.93 35.04
N GLY A 178 -19.70 20.77 35.89
CA GLY A 178 -18.38 20.57 36.50
C GLY A 178 -18.32 19.34 37.41
N LYS A 179 -17.26 18.56 37.21
CA LYS A 179 -16.44 17.97 38.28
C LYS A 179 -15.17 17.39 37.64
N GLU A 180 -14.03 17.95 38.01
CA GLU A 180 -12.71 17.42 37.67
C GLU A 180 -12.43 16.16 38.51
N ILE A 181 -12.07 15.07 37.83
CA ILE A 181 -11.19 14.04 38.36
C ILE A 181 -10.25 13.67 37.19
N GLY A 182 -8.95 13.83 37.41
CA GLY A 182 -7.91 13.66 36.41
C GLY A 182 -7.68 12.20 36.02
N GLU A 183 -7.56 11.97 34.72
CA GLU A 183 -6.81 10.86 34.12
C GLU A 183 -6.02 11.45 32.95
N GLU A 184 -4.69 11.48 33.07
CA GLU A 184 -3.79 11.78 31.95
C GLU A 184 -3.80 10.59 30.98
N THR A 185 -4.59 10.69 29.92
CA THR A 185 -4.42 9.87 28.72
C THR A 185 -3.69 10.70 27.68
N GLU A 186 -2.53 10.21 27.21
CA GLU A 186 -1.74 10.81 26.13
C GLU A 186 -2.65 11.29 24.99
N ALA A 187 -2.76 12.61 24.92
CA ALA A 187 -3.40 13.30 23.83
C ALA A 187 -2.45 13.22 22.62
N ASP A 188 -2.73 12.29 21.69
CA ASP A 188 -2.32 12.46 20.31
C ASP A 188 -3.01 13.73 19.78
N ALA A 189 -2.38 14.88 20.00
CA ALA A 189 -2.75 16.16 19.45
C ALA A 189 -2.50 16.13 17.94
N GLU A 190 -3.41 15.49 17.20
CA GLU A 190 -3.65 15.77 15.78
C GLU A 190 -4.51 17.03 15.71
N THR A 191 -3.90 18.18 16.02
CA THR A 191 -4.41 19.50 15.67
C THR A 191 -3.32 20.24 14.90
N ASP A 192 -3.71 20.75 13.74
CA ASP A 192 -3.07 21.84 13.01
C ASP A 192 -1.81 21.48 12.20
N ALA A 193 -2.02 20.64 11.18
CA ALA A 193 -1.26 20.70 9.93
C ALA A 193 -2.19 20.68 8.70
N GLU A 194 -3.47 21.05 8.88
CA GLU A 194 -4.26 21.60 7.80
C GLU A 194 -3.56 22.92 7.39
N THR A 195 -3.25 23.07 6.10
CA THR A 195 -2.75 24.31 5.47
C THR A 195 -1.26 24.71 5.62
N ALA A 196 -0.29 23.78 5.60
CA ALA A 196 1.14 24.17 5.42
C ALA A 196 1.91 23.33 4.38
N GLN A 197 1.93 23.85 3.14
CA GLN A 197 2.79 23.50 1.99
C GLN A 197 2.57 22.14 1.32
N ARG A 198 1.61 22.10 0.39
CA ARG A 198 1.36 21.00 -0.56
C ARG A 198 2.36 20.93 -1.74
N GLY A 199 3.43 21.74 -1.77
CA GLY A 199 4.30 21.86 -2.96
C GLY A 199 5.74 21.31 -2.92
N SER A 200 6.40 21.18 -1.75
CA SER A 200 7.89 21.12 -1.75
C SER A 200 8.55 20.01 -0.90
N LYS A 201 7.80 19.21 -0.12
CA LYS A 201 8.42 18.29 0.86
C LYS A 201 8.53 16.83 0.41
N ALA A 202 7.62 16.35 -0.43
CA ALA A 202 7.70 14.99 -0.96
C ALA A 202 8.80 14.91 -2.02
N ASN A 203 9.64 13.89 -2.01
CA ASN A 203 10.61 13.61 -3.08
C ASN A 203 10.25 12.39 -3.92
N PHE A 204 9.20 11.66 -3.53
CA PHE A 204 8.67 10.51 -4.26
C PHE A 204 7.18 10.64 -4.58
N ASN A 205 6.81 10.14 -5.75
CA ASN A 205 5.47 9.67 -6.05
C ASN A 205 5.37 8.18 -5.69
N MET A 206 4.33 7.80 -4.97
CA MET A 206 4.08 6.45 -4.53
C MET A 206 2.81 5.92 -5.19
N CYS A 207 3.00 5.02 -6.14
CA CYS A 207 1.94 4.40 -6.92
C CYS A 207 1.51 3.11 -6.22
N ILE A 208 0.32 3.11 -5.62
CA ILE A 208 -0.20 2.00 -4.82
C ILE A 208 -1.44 1.39 -5.45
N TYR A 209 -1.62 0.08 -5.36
CA TYR A 209 -2.88 -0.54 -5.74
C TYR A 209 -3.95 -0.31 -4.66
N LEU A 210 -5.22 -0.25 -5.08
CA LEU A 210 -6.35 -0.32 -4.16
C LEU A 210 -6.69 -1.79 -3.91
N PRO A 211 -6.45 -2.33 -2.70
CA PRO A 211 -6.54 -3.75 -2.42
C PRO A 211 -7.97 -4.29 -2.54
N THR A 212 -8.09 -5.47 -3.12
CA THR A 212 -9.26 -6.33 -2.98
C THR A 212 -9.20 -7.12 -1.66
N GLU A 213 -10.29 -7.81 -1.28
CA GLU A 213 -10.34 -8.65 -0.07
C GLU A 213 -9.28 -9.75 -0.01
N LYS A 214 -8.70 -10.13 -1.16
CA LYS A 214 -7.71 -11.21 -1.28
C LYS A 214 -6.29 -10.71 -1.54
N GLU A 215 -6.01 -9.49 -1.08
CA GLU A 215 -4.71 -8.83 -1.18
C GLU A 215 -4.29 -8.22 0.17
N VAL A 216 -3.01 -7.90 0.29
CA VAL A 216 -2.51 -7.13 1.44
C VAL A 216 -3.11 -5.73 1.39
N ASP A 217 -3.66 -5.28 2.52
CA ASP A 217 -4.21 -3.93 2.66
C ASP A 217 -3.07 -2.89 2.75
N ILE A 218 -2.54 -2.51 1.59
CA ILE A 218 -1.48 -1.52 1.49
C ILE A 218 -1.91 -0.14 2.00
N LEU A 219 -3.20 0.22 1.91
CA LEU A 219 -3.69 1.49 2.43
C LEU A 219 -3.53 1.53 3.96
N PHE A 220 -3.73 0.42 4.66
CA PHE A 220 -3.50 0.35 6.12
C PHE A 220 -2.04 0.68 6.46
N ILE A 221 -1.10 0.11 5.69
CA ILE A 221 0.33 0.30 5.87
C ILE A 221 0.73 1.75 5.57
N VAL A 222 0.35 2.25 4.38
CA VAL A 222 0.64 3.61 3.92
C VAL A 222 0.04 4.65 4.85
N GLN A 223 -1.16 4.42 5.39
CA GLN A 223 -1.77 5.30 6.39
C GLN A 223 -0.90 5.45 7.65
N LYS A 224 -0.26 4.37 8.12
CA LYS A 224 0.66 4.45 9.27
C LYS A 224 1.95 5.16 8.90
N LEU A 225 2.48 4.90 7.71
CA LEU A 225 3.75 5.47 7.24
C LEU A 225 3.65 6.93 6.82
N HIS A 226 2.46 7.39 6.42
CA HIS A 226 2.20 8.81 6.14
C HIS A 226 2.44 9.72 7.36
N LYS A 227 2.45 9.17 8.58
CA LYS A 227 2.86 9.90 9.80
C LYS A 227 4.36 10.23 9.85
N TYR A 228 5.18 9.50 9.11
CA TYR A 228 6.64 9.60 9.16
C TYR A 228 7.27 10.11 7.86
N PHE A 229 6.61 9.91 6.73
CA PHE A 229 7.15 10.26 5.41
C PHE A 229 6.25 11.25 4.65
N HIS A 230 6.86 11.97 3.72
CA HIS A 230 6.22 12.79 2.72
C HIS A 230 6.30 12.09 1.35
N PHE A 231 5.16 11.74 0.78
CA PHE A 231 5.03 11.19 -0.56
C PHE A 231 3.69 11.62 -1.16
N ASN A 232 3.65 11.73 -2.49
CA ASN A 232 2.41 11.88 -3.24
C ASN A 232 1.83 10.50 -3.53
N LEU A 233 0.52 10.35 -3.54
CA LEU A 233 -0.12 9.07 -3.83
C LEU A 233 -0.78 9.08 -5.21
N TYR A 234 -0.58 7.98 -5.92
CA TYR A 234 -1.28 7.67 -7.15
C TYR A 234 -1.82 6.23 -7.08
N VAL A 235 -2.92 5.97 -7.78
CA VAL A 235 -3.54 4.65 -7.86
C VAL A 235 -3.70 4.22 -9.32
N PRO A 236 -3.55 2.92 -9.63
CA PRO A 236 -3.66 2.42 -10.99
C PRO A 236 -5.11 2.46 -11.48
N ILE A 237 -5.30 2.96 -12.68
CA ILE A 237 -6.55 2.89 -13.42
C ILE A 237 -6.31 2.08 -14.68
N THR A 238 -7.15 1.07 -14.89
CA THR A 238 -7.11 0.23 -16.08
C THR A 238 -8.16 0.68 -17.09
N THR A 239 -7.79 0.78 -18.35
CA THR A 239 -8.70 1.06 -19.45
C THR A 239 -9.25 -0.22 -20.09
N GLU A 240 -10.23 -0.07 -20.98
CA GLU A 240 -10.76 -1.18 -21.79
C GLU A 240 -9.72 -1.71 -22.80
N GLU A 241 -8.79 -0.86 -23.23
CA GLU A 241 -7.70 -1.18 -24.18
C GLU A 241 -6.53 -1.93 -23.53
N ASN A 242 -6.73 -2.46 -22.32
CA ASN A 242 -5.69 -3.15 -21.54
C ASN A 242 -4.46 -2.28 -21.20
N SER A 243 -4.61 -0.94 -21.21
CA SER A 243 -3.59 -0.01 -20.71
C SER A 243 -3.78 0.28 -19.22
N LEU A 244 -2.72 0.76 -18.56
CA LEU A 244 -2.70 1.14 -17.16
C LEU A 244 -1.97 2.46 -17.01
N PHE A 245 -2.61 3.41 -16.34
CA PHE A 245 -2.02 4.67 -15.93
C PHE A 245 -2.29 4.90 -14.44
N PHE A 246 -1.62 5.89 -13.86
CA PHE A 246 -1.68 6.18 -12.43
C PHE A 246 -2.33 7.54 -12.21
N PHE A 247 -3.50 7.53 -11.55
CA PHE A 247 -4.33 8.70 -11.26
C PHE A 247 -4.05 9.20 -9.84
N PRO A 248 -3.97 10.52 -9.59
CA PRO A 248 -3.66 11.05 -8.26
C PRO A 248 -4.71 10.66 -7.22
N PHE A 249 -4.28 10.43 -5.98
CA PHE A 249 -5.14 9.92 -4.92
C PHE A 249 -4.93 10.67 -3.60
N ASP A 250 -6.00 11.19 -3.01
CA ASP A 250 -5.96 11.82 -1.68
C ASP A 250 -6.42 10.82 -0.61
N LEU A 251 -5.47 10.35 0.20
CA LEU A 251 -5.76 9.39 1.28
C LEU A 251 -6.65 9.99 2.40
N HIS A 252 -6.62 11.30 2.61
CA HIS A 252 -7.38 11.98 3.66
C HIS A 252 -8.81 12.31 3.26
N ASN A 253 -9.01 12.67 1.99
CA ASN A 253 -10.31 12.94 1.42
C ASN A 253 -10.52 12.07 0.17
N ASN A 254 -11.02 10.85 0.38
CA ASN A 254 -11.28 9.90 -0.71
C ASN A 254 -12.75 9.46 -0.73
N LEU A 255 -13.25 9.32 -1.96
CA LEU A 255 -14.50 8.66 -2.29
C LEU A 255 -14.22 7.60 -3.35
N LEU A 256 -14.65 6.37 -3.07
CA LEU A 256 -14.36 5.19 -3.87
C LEU A 256 -15.67 4.57 -4.35
N VAL A 257 -15.64 4.03 -5.57
CA VAL A 257 -16.73 3.25 -6.14
C VAL A 257 -16.20 1.85 -6.44
N LYS A 258 -16.96 0.82 -6.09
CA LYS A 258 -16.62 -0.55 -6.44
C LYS A 258 -16.94 -0.78 -7.92
N HIS A 259 -15.91 -0.99 -8.74
CA HIS A 259 -16.02 -1.14 -10.18
C HIS A 259 -15.92 -2.63 -10.59
N ARG A 260 -15.64 -2.90 -11.88
CA ARG A 260 -15.43 -4.26 -12.44
C ARG A 260 -14.43 -5.07 -11.59
N PHE A 261 -14.69 -6.37 -11.44
CA PHE A 261 -13.89 -7.32 -10.65
C PHE A 261 -13.79 -7.00 -9.14
N GLY A 262 -14.64 -6.12 -8.62
CA GLY A 262 -14.66 -5.76 -7.20
C GLY A 262 -13.51 -4.85 -6.77
N ILE A 263 -12.80 -4.25 -7.72
CA ILE A 263 -11.71 -3.32 -7.47
C ILE A 263 -12.29 -1.92 -7.23
N PHE A 264 -11.81 -1.25 -6.19
CA PHE A 264 -12.17 0.13 -5.93
C PHE A 264 -11.50 1.07 -6.92
N VAL A 265 -12.23 2.10 -7.34
CA VAL A 265 -11.77 3.17 -8.22
C VAL A 265 -12.11 4.52 -7.57
N PRO A 266 -11.22 5.54 -7.62
CA PRO A 266 -11.55 6.89 -7.14
C PRO A 266 -12.70 7.51 -7.92
N TYR A 267 -13.64 8.13 -7.20
CA TYR A 267 -14.77 8.81 -7.84
C TYR A 267 -14.33 9.99 -8.72
N LEU A 268 -13.26 10.71 -8.37
CA LEU A 268 -12.75 11.82 -9.20
C LEU A 268 -12.36 11.38 -10.61
N TYR A 269 -11.88 10.15 -10.77
CA TYR A 269 -11.62 9.61 -12.09
C TYR A 269 -12.92 9.43 -12.87
N LEU A 270 -13.94 8.82 -12.25
CA LEU A 270 -15.25 8.60 -12.89
C LEU A 270 -15.94 9.92 -13.24
N HIS A 271 -15.88 10.89 -12.34
CA HIS A 271 -16.39 12.24 -12.56
C HIS A 271 -15.69 12.90 -13.75
N HIS A 272 -14.36 12.83 -13.80
CA HIS A 272 -13.58 13.38 -14.90
C HIS A 272 -13.95 12.71 -16.24
N CYS A 273 -14.17 11.39 -16.26
CA CYS A 273 -14.68 10.69 -17.43
C CYS A 273 -16.06 11.19 -17.86
N ALA A 274 -16.96 11.45 -16.91
CA ALA A 274 -18.33 11.89 -17.18
C ALA A 274 -18.37 13.31 -17.76
N GLU A 275 -17.57 14.23 -17.22
CA GLU A 275 -17.41 15.58 -17.76
C GLU A 275 -16.80 15.60 -19.17
N GLY A 276 -15.92 14.63 -19.47
CA GLY A 276 -15.28 14.45 -20.78
C GLY A 276 -16.22 14.02 -21.92
N GLY A 277 -17.47 13.64 -21.62
CA GLY A 277 -18.57 13.58 -22.59
C GLY A 277 -19.11 12.19 -22.94
N THR A 278 -20.39 11.97 -22.60
CA THR A 278 -21.32 11.30 -23.52
C THR A 278 -21.66 12.26 -24.65
N ASN A 279 -20.88 12.23 -25.73
CA ASN A 279 -21.30 12.54 -27.11
C ASN A 279 -20.11 12.28 -28.07
N ARG A 280 -20.11 11.10 -28.71
CA ARG A 280 -19.22 10.68 -29.82
C ARG A 280 -17.72 10.61 -29.51
N GLY A 281 -17.25 9.40 -29.16
CA GLY A 281 -16.05 8.81 -29.79
C GLY A 281 -14.68 9.51 -29.65
N SER A 282 -14.47 10.45 -28.75
CA SER A 282 -13.12 10.97 -28.43
C SER A 282 -12.68 10.44 -27.08
N SER A 283 -11.59 9.66 -27.07
CA SER A 283 -10.95 9.18 -25.83
C SER A 283 -10.67 10.34 -24.89
N LEU A 284 -10.99 10.18 -23.61
CA LEU A 284 -10.56 11.08 -22.56
C LEU A 284 -9.03 11.22 -22.61
N HIS A 285 -8.52 12.36 -23.09
CA HIS A 285 -7.08 12.57 -23.25
C HIS A 285 -6.51 13.11 -21.94
N LEU A 286 -5.97 12.21 -21.11
CA LEU A 286 -5.09 12.55 -20.00
C LEU A 286 -3.65 12.66 -20.52
N ASN A 287 -2.94 13.70 -20.11
CA ASN A 287 -1.50 13.80 -20.30
C ASN A 287 -0.80 12.85 -19.32
N LEU A 288 0.12 12.04 -19.85
CA LEU A 288 0.86 11.05 -19.08
C LEU A 288 2.36 11.34 -19.14
N SER A 289 3.04 11.17 -18.01
CA SER A 289 4.50 11.08 -17.95
C SER A 289 4.99 9.78 -18.59
N PRO A 290 6.30 9.64 -18.91
CA PRO A 290 6.88 8.38 -19.40
C PRO A 290 6.59 7.18 -18.49
N SER A 291 6.44 7.41 -17.19
CA SER A 291 6.11 6.38 -16.20
C SER A 291 4.60 6.15 -16.02
N ASN A 292 3.77 6.64 -16.95
CA ASN A 292 2.31 6.51 -16.98
C ASN A 292 1.56 7.18 -15.81
N LEU A 293 2.17 8.16 -15.12
CA LEU A 293 1.46 9.02 -14.15
C LEU A 293 0.73 10.15 -14.88
N VAL A 294 -0.49 10.46 -14.45
CA VAL A 294 -1.25 11.64 -14.91
C VAL A 294 -0.51 12.93 -14.55
N THR A 295 -0.27 13.76 -15.55
CA THR A 295 0.46 15.03 -15.42
C THR A 295 -0.43 16.28 -15.46
N ASP A 296 -1.71 16.09 -15.78
CA ASP A 296 -2.69 17.17 -15.78
C ASP A 296 -2.85 17.81 -14.39
N THR A 297 -3.22 19.08 -14.38
CA THR A 297 -3.75 19.72 -13.18
C THR A 297 -5.23 19.39 -13.10
N LEU A 298 -5.61 18.53 -12.16
CA LEU A 298 -6.97 18.02 -12.00
C LEU A 298 -7.46 18.32 -10.59
N TYR A 299 -8.58 19.02 -10.46
CA TYR A 299 -9.12 19.42 -9.16
C TYR A 299 -8.03 20.17 -8.35
N ASP A 300 -7.73 19.70 -7.14
CA ASP A 300 -6.66 20.24 -6.29
C ASP A 300 -5.30 19.52 -6.45
N PHE A 301 -5.18 18.65 -7.46
CA PHE A 301 -3.96 17.91 -7.75
C PHE A 301 -3.18 18.58 -8.87
N SER A 302 -1.92 18.89 -8.58
CA SER A 302 -0.93 19.31 -9.57
C SER A 302 0.18 18.28 -9.65
N PHE A 303 0.54 17.84 -10.85
CA PHE A 303 1.69 16.96 -11.04
C PHE A 303 3.00 17.66 -10.65
N THR A 304 3.92 16.89 -10.10
CA THR A 304 5.31 17.33 -9.90
C THR A 304 6.22 16.16 -10.23
N GLU A 305 7.22 16.42 -11.05
CA GLU A 305 8.19 15.40 -11.44
C GLU A 305 9.07 15.00 -10.25
N ARG A 306 9.08 13.71 -9.93
CA ARG A 306 9.74 13.13 -8.74
C ARG A 306 10.21 11.71 -9.07
N GLU A 307 10.98 11.10 -8.18
CA GLU A 307 11.25 9.67 -8.27
C GLU A 307 9.97 8.87 -7.97
N ASN A 308 9.84 7.66 -8.53
CA ASN A 308 8.62 6.88 -8.40
C ASN A 308 8.89 5.54 -7.69
N ILE A 309 8.01 5.19 -6.75
CA ILE A 309 7.93 3.85 -6.16
C ILE A 309 6.59 3.24 -6.59
N PHE A 310 6.66 2.15 -7.35
CA PHE A 310 5.51 1.36 -7.78
C PHE A 310 5.32 0.17 -6.86
N PHE A 311 4.26 0.19 -6.06
CA PHE A 311 3.79 -0.98 -5.35
C PHE A 311 2.91 -1.82 -6.27
N ILE A 312 3.48 -2.90 -6.78
CA ILE A 312 2.86 -3.78 -7.78
C ILE A 312 2.14 -4.92 -7.05
N PRO A 313 0.83 -5.12 -7.26
CA PRO A 313 0.12 -6.28 -6.73
C PRO A 313 0.59 -7.54 -7.46
N LEU A 314 0.66 -8.64 -6.71
CA LEU A 314 0.99 -9.96 -7.24
C LEU A 314 0.04 -11.00 -6.65
N LEU A 315 0.14 -12.24 -7.12
CA LEU A 315 -0.45 -13.45 -6.53
C LEU A 315 0.63 -14.34 -5.90
N ALA A 316 1.75 -14.50 -6.59
CA ALA A 316 2.95 -15.22 -6.13
C ALA A 316 4.21 -14.50 -6.59
N TYR A 317 5.34 -14.82 -5.97
CA TYR A 317 6.67 -14.37 -6.35
C TYR A 317 7.69 -15.50 -6.14
N ASN A 318 8.90 -15.34 -6.68
CA ASN A 318 9.98 -16.30 -6.47
C ASN A 318 11.24 -15.64 -5.92
N ASN A 319 12.27 -16.47 -5.71
CA ASN A 319 13.58 -16.06 -5.20
C ASN A 319 14.38 -15.16 -6.15
N TYR A 320 13.86 -14.87 -7.34
CA TYR A 320 14.55 -14.11 -8.40
C TYR A 320 13.83 -12.80 -8.72
N GLY A 321 12.88 -12.36 -7.88
CA GLY A 321 12.12 -11.13 -8.12
C GLY A 321 11.08 -11.25 -9.25
N ALA A 322 10.89 -12.45 -9.83
CA ALA A 322 9.79 -12.69 -10.75
C ALA A 322 8.47 -12.79 -9.98
N ARG A 323 7.39 -12.34 -10.62
CA ARG A 323 6.05 -12.34 -10.02
C ARG A 323 4.99 -12.93 -10.94
N VAL A 324 3.94 -13.48 -10.33
CA VAL A 324 2.73 -13.91 -11.03
C VAL A 324 1.61 -12.94 -10.68
N GLY A 325 1.18 -12.12 -11.65
CA GLY A 325 -0.01 -11.26 -11.52
C GLY A 325 -1.32 -11.96 -11.90
N SER A 326 -2.41 -11.21 -11.97
CA SER A 326 -3.75 -11.70 -12.34
C SER A 326 -3.84 -12.33 -13.74
N GLY A 327 -2.90 -12.00 -14.63
CA GLY A 327 -2.73 -12.62 -15.95
C GLY A 327 -2.96 -11.68 -17.13
N LYS A 328 -3.45 -10.46 -16.89
CA LYS A 328 -3.68 -9.46 -17.96
C LYS A 328 -2.44 -8.67 -18.36
N GLY A 329 -1.34 -8.71 -17.59
CA GLY A 329 -0.06 -8.07 -17.94
C GLY A 329 -0.07 -6.53 -17.96
N TYR A 330 -0.98 -5.89 -17.22
CA TYR A 330 -1.09 -4.42 -17.18
C TYR A 330 0.21 -3.74 -16.76
N TYR A 331 0.78 -4.16 -15.62
CA TYR A 331 2.03 -3.61 -15.12
C TYR A 331 3.22 -3.93 -16.03
N ASP A 332 3.29 -5.13 -16.59
CA ASP A 332 4.35 -5.53 -17.54
C ASP A 332 4.33 -4.76 -18.85
N ARG A 333 3.19 -4.15 -19.22
CA ARG A 333 3.12 -3.23 -20.36
C ARG A 333 3.42 -1.80 -19.94
N ALA A 334 2.80 -1.33 -18.86
CA ALA A 334 2.93 0.05 -18.39
C ALA A 334 4.34 0.40 -17.89
N LEU A 335 5.13 -0.58 -17.44
CA LEU A 335 6.45 -0.36 -16.86
C LEU A 335 7.59 -0.96 -17.70
N ARG A 336 7.30 -1.50 -18.89
CA ARG A 336 8.33 -1.96 -19.84
C ARG A 336 8.89 -0.82 -20.68
N GLN A 337 8.17 0.30 -20.76
CA GLN A 337 8.63 1.51 -21.41
C GLN A 337 9.65 2.19 -20.50
N GLY A 338 10.90 2.19 -20.96
CA GLY A 338 12.05 2.82 -20.32
C GLY A 338 13.31 2.44 -21.07
N GLY A 339 13.35 2.82 -22.34
CA GLY A 339 14.51 2.64 -23.20
C GLY A 339 15.55 3.72 -22.91
N GLU A 340 16.73 3.29 -22.51
CA GLU A 340 18.07 3.82 -22.80
C GLU A 340 18.42 5.33 -22.68
N GLU A 341 17.51 6.25 -22.38
CA GLU A 341 17.84 7.68 -22.21
C GLU A 341 17.41 8.21 -20.85
N GLU A 342 18.38 8.44 -19.97
CA GLU A 342 18.34 9.27 -18.74
C GLU A 342 17.06 9.25 -17.88
N GLU A 343 16.29 8.17 -17.89
CA GLU A 343 15.09 8.07 -17.07
C GLU A 343 15.44 7.87 -15.58
N LYS A 344 14.80 8.66 -14.70
CA LYS A 344 14.84 8.45 -13.26
C LYS A 344 14.44 7.00 -12.94
N LYS A 345 15.27 6.32 -12.15
CA LYS A 345 15.08 4.90 -11.82
C LYS A 345 13.78 4.67 -11.05
N ASN A 346 12.78 4.09 -11.72
CA ASN A 346 11.55 3.64 -11.11
C ASN A 346 11.79 2.42 -10.21
N VAL A 347 11.42 2.52 -8.92
CA VAL A 347 11.55 1.44 -7.94
C VAL A 347 10.29 0.58 -7.94
N LYS A 348 10.44 -0.72 -8.19
CA LYS A 348 9.36 -1.71 -8.33
C LYS A 348 9.34 -2.59 -7.07
N VAL A 349 8.29 -2.44 -6.27
CA VAL A 349 8.15 -3.09 -4.96
C VAL A 349 6.88 -3.92 -4.93
N SER A 350 6.89 -5.07 -4.27
CA SER A 350 5.65 -5.76 -3.89
C SER A 350 5.58 -6.03 -2.40
N LEU A 351 4.41 -5.84 -1.82
CA LEU A 351 4.07 -6.31 -0.48
C LEU A 351 3.37 -7.68 -0.60
N SER A 352 3.89 -8.68 0.08
CA SER A 352 3.40 -10.06 0.00
C SER A 352 3.52 -10.77 1.35
N LEU A 353 3.19 -12.07 1.36
CA LEU A 353 3.40 -12.98 2.47
C LEU A 353 4.40 -14.06 2.07
N GLU A 354 5.21 -14.55 3.00
CA GLU A 354 6.18 -15.64 2.76
C GLU A 354 5.52 -16.88 2.14
N VAL A 355 4.30 -17.22 2.57
CA VAL A 355 3.54 -18.36 2.03
C VAL A 355 3.23 -18.28 0.53
N LEU A 356 3.44 -17.11 -0.10
CA LEU A 356 3.27 -16.89 -1.54
C LEU A 356 4.59 -16.89 -2.31
N LEU A 357 5.69 -17.21 -1.64
CA LEU A 357 6.99 -17.47 -2.25
C LEU A 357 7.01 -18.86 -2.88
N TYR A 358 7.48 -18.94 -4.11
CA TYR A 358 7.66 -20.19 -4.84
C TYR A 358 9.13 -20.34 -5.22
N GLU A 359 9.69 -21.52 -4.97
CA GLU A 359 11.05 -21.89 -5.39
C GLU A 359 11.05 -22.48 -6.80
N ILE A 360 10.24 -21.89 -7.69
CA ILE A 360 10.09 -22.31 -9.07
C ILE A 360 10.23 -21.07 -9.94
N ASP A 361 10.93 -21.25 -11.05
CA ASP A 361 11.01 -20.23 -12.05
C ASP A 361 9.82 -20.28 -13.03
N PHE A 362 9.22 -19.13 -13.23
CA PHE A 362 8.07 -18.92 -14.10
C PHE A 362 8.21 -17.63 -14.91
N LEU A 363 9.43 -17.07 -14.97
CA LEU A 363 9.72 -15.84 -15.67
C LEU A 363 9.47 -16.00 -17.19
N GLU A 364 8.76 -15.05 -17.78
CA GLU A 364 8.59 -14.95 -19.22
C GLU A 364 9.39 -13.75 -19.76
N PRO A 365 9.83 -13.74 -21.04
CA PRO A 365 10.61 -12.64 -21.62
C PRO A 365 9.94 -11.27 -21.56
N THR A 366 8.61 -11.27 -21.41
CA THR A 366 7.80 -10.05 -21.33
C THR A 366 7.60 -9.59 -19.89
N ASP A 367 8.01 -10.34 -18.87
CA ASP A 367 7.79 -9.95 -17.48
C ASP A 367 8.80 -8.91 -17.02
N ILE A 368 8.32 -7.91 -16.28
CA ILE A 368 9.20 -7.06 -15.48
C ILE A 368 9.55 -7.75 -14.16
N LEU A 369 10.81 -7.60 -13.73
CA LEU A 369 11.27 -8.03 -12.42
C LEU A 369 10.98 -6.97 -11.36
N LEU A 370 10.79 -7.42 -10.13
CA LEU A 370 10.72 -6.54 -8.96
C LEU A 370 12.13 -6.17 -8.51
N ASP A 371 12.32 -4.92 -8.08
CA ASP A 371 13.55 -4.53 -7.39
C ASP A 371 13.49 -4.99 -5.92
N TYR A 372 12.30 -4.93 -5.31
CA TYR A 372 12.11 -5.35 -3.92
C TYR A 372 10.86 -6.20 -3.71
N VAL A 373 10.96 -7.15 -2.78
CA VAL A 373 9.80 -7.76 -2.11
C VAL A 373 9.89 -7.51 -0.62
N VAL A 374 8.76 -7.11 -0.04
CA VAL A 374 8.58 -6.97 1.40
C VAL A 374 7.52 -7.97 1.86
N ASN A 375 7.88 -8.81 2.82
CA ASN A 375 6.95 -9.74 3.47
C ASN A 375 7.09 -9.66 5.00
N GLU A 376 6.42 -10.52 5.75
CA GLU A 376 6.49 -10.58 7.20
C GLU A 376 7.83 -11.06 7.78
N ARG A 377 8.74 -11.56 6.93
CA ARG A 377 10.09 -12.02 7.31
C ARG A 377 11.17 -10.98 7.09
N GLY A 378 11.02 -10.11 6.09
CA GLY A 378 12.00 -9.05 5.83
C GLY A 378 11.76 -8.24 4.58
N VAL A 379 12.81 -7.53 4.18
CA VAL A 379 12.93 -6.79 2.92
C VAL A 379 14.00 -7.47 2.07
N TYR A 380 13.67 -7.83 0.84
CA TYR A 380 14.58 -8.48 -0.10
C TYR A 380 14.82 -7.54 -1.28
N HIS A 381 16.09 -7.30 -1.62
CA HIS A 381 16.52 -6.46 -2.73
C HIS A 381 17.16 -7.33 -3.80
N PHE A 382 16.56 -7.39 -4.98
CA PHE A 382 17.06 -8.18 -6.09
C PHE A 382 18.10 -7.37 -6.87
N VAL A 383 19.36 -7.81 -6.77
CA VAL A 383 20.51 -7.15 -7.39
C VAL A 383 20.93 -7.98 -8.59
N SER A 384 20.69 -7.45 -9.78
CA SER A 384 21.07 -8.06 -11.06
C SER A 384 22.45 -7.65 -11.54
#